data_AF-A0A8D8Z3L3-F1
#
_entry.id   AF-A0A8D8Z3L3-F1
#
_cell.length_a   1.000
_cell.length_b   1.000
_cell.length_c   1.000
_cell.angle_alpha   90.00
_cell.angle_beta   90.00
_cell.angle_gamma   90.00
#
_symmetry.space_group_name_H-M   'P 1'
#
loop_
_entity.id
_entity.type
_entity.pdbx_description
1 polymer ?
#
loop_
_entity_poly.entity_id
_entity_poly.type
_entity_poly.pdbx_seq_one_letter_code
_entity_poly.pdbx_strand_id
1 'polypeptide(L)'
;MKRVSSQGAKFKRGSVASLSDLGAQFDVVFNCTGLGAQALCKDRKLTPMKGQIIKVFAPWLSHFYYLDYDVYIIPHSNGSVTLGGVRHYDSYSLDINPHDTSAILERCYSLLPELEEAPVLYEWCGLRPHRSLVRVETEKIGKLNVIHNYGHGGYGVTTAPGTAKHAVRLCQELLQTMLLKAKL
;
A
#
# COMPACT_ATOMS: atom_id res chain seq x y z
N MET A 1 10.32 -10.81 -4.42
CA MET A 1 11.64 -10.55 -5.03
C MET A 1 12.18 -11.76 -5.79
N LYS A 2 12.32 -12.95 -5.19
CA LYS A 2 12.87 -14.16 -5.87
C LYS A 2 12.33 -14.40 -7.29
N ARG A 3 11.00 -14.39 -7.48
CA ARG A 3 10.35 -14.61 -8.78
C ARG A 3 10.71 -13.59 -9.87
N VAL A 4 10.79 -12.31 -9.54
CA VAL A 4 11.12 -11.26 -10.53
C VAL A 4 12.62 -11.23 -10.82
N SER A 5 13.46 -11.49 -9.81
CA SER A 5 14.90 -11.65 -10.01
C SER A 5 15.23 -12.82 -10.94
N SER A 6 14.55 -13.96 -10.79
CA SER A 6 14.75 -15.12 -11.69
C SER A 6 14.32 -14.86 -13.13
N GLN A 7 13.56 -13.79 -13.38
CA GLN A 7 13.18 -13.33 -14.73
C GLN A 7 14.13 -12.22 -15.25
N GLY A 8 15.25 -11.97 -14.58
CA GLY A 8 16.27 -11.00 -15.01
C GLY A 8 16.08 -9.58 -14.46
N ALA A 9 15.09 -9.33 -13.60
CA ALA A 9 14.93 -8.02 -12.97
C ALA A 9 16.10 -7.70 -12.02
N LYS A 10 16.70 -6.53 -12.19
CA LYS A 10 17.76 -6.01 -11.32
C LYS A 10 17.16 -5.08 -10.26
N PHE A 11 17.67 -5.17 -9.04
CA PHE A 11 17.25 -4.32 -7.93
C PHE A 11 18.35 -3.31 -7.62
N LYS A 12 18.00 -2.02 -7.56
CA LYS A 12 18.91 -0.93 -7.18
C LYS A 12 18.28 -0.15 -6.03
N ARG A 13 19.04 0.02 -4.95
CA ARG A 13 18.65 0.89 -3.83
C ARG A 13 19.08 2.31 -4.14
N GLY A 14 18.19 3.28 -3.95
CA GLY A 14 18.46 4.69 -4.16
C GLY A 14 17.20 5.52 -3.92
N SER A 15 17.34 6.84 -3.99
CA SER A 15 16.25 7.80 -3.99
C SER A 15 16.00 8.34 -5.39
N VAL A 16 14.75 8.69 -5.68
CA VAL A 16 14.35 9.41 -6.89
C VAL A 16 13.81 10.74 -6.40
N ALA A 17 14.44 11.85 -6.78
CA ALA A 17 13.98 13.19 -6.43
C ALA A 17 12.96 13.72 -7.45
N SER A 18 13.13 13.35 -8.72
CA SER A 18 12.22 13.68 -9.81
C SER A 18 12.07 12.51 -10.77
N LEU A 19 10.86 12.28 -11.26
CA LEU A 19 10.62 11.26 -12.29
C LEU A 19 11.32 11.61 -13.61
N SER A 20 11.49 12.90 -13.91
CA SER A 20 12.17 13.36 -15.13
C SER A 20 13.62 12.90 -15.22
N ASP A 21 14.30 12.72 -14.07
CA ASP A 21 15.70 12.29 -14.00
C ASP A 21 15.90 10.85 -14.52
N LEU A 22 14.82 10.08 -14.59
CA LEU A 22 14.82 8.70 -15.08
C LEU A 22 14.74 8.63 -16.61
N GLY A 23 14.35 9.71 -17.29
CA GLY A 23 14.13 9.74 -18.74
C GLY A 23 15.39 9.54 -19.59
N ALA A 24 16.58 9.72 -19.02
CA ALA A 24 17.84 9.44 -19.71
C ALA A 24 18.20 7.94 -19.71
N GLN A 25 17.60 7.16 -18.80
CA GLN A 25 17.95 5.75 -18.58
C GLN A 25 16.83 4.79 -18.98
N PHE A 26 15.59 5.26 -19.01
CA PHE A 26 14.40 4.41 -19.19
C PHE A 26 13.39 5.03 -20.16
N ASP A 27 12.83 4.20 -21.03
CA ASP A 27 11.78 4.62 -21.98
C ASP A 27 10.40 4.77 -21.30
N VAL A 28 10.14 3.90 -20.32
CA VAL A 28 8.88 3.82 -19.57
C VAL A 28 9.18 3.59 -18.09
N VAL A 29 8.50 4.32 -17.21
CA VAL A 29 8.61 4.17 -15.75
C VAL A 29 7.25 3.84 -15.16
N PHE A 30 7.17 2.78 -14.35
CA PHE A 30 6.01 2.52 -13.50
C PHE A 30 6.18 3.22 -12.15
N ASN A 31 5.34 4.22 -11.87
CA ASN A 31 5.35 4.92 -10.60
C ASN A 31 4.43 4.22 -9.58
N CYS A 32 5.02 3.38 -8.74
CA CYS A 32 4.36 2.64 -7.66
C CYS A 32 4.77 3.14 -6.25
N THR A 33 5.01 4.45 -6.09
CA THR A 33 5.65 5.02 -4.88
C THR A 33 4.70 5.23 -3.69
N GLY A 34 3.43 4.84 -3.79
CA GLY A 34 2.46 4.99 -2.70
C GLY A 34 2.38 6.46 -2.25
N LEU A 35 2.53 6.73 -0.95
CA LEU A 35 2.55 8.09 -0.39
C LEU A 35 3.67 8.97 -0.97
N GLY A 36 4.78 8.38 -1.45
CA GLY A 36 5.86 9.14 -2.08
C GLY A 36 5.41 9.93 -3.32
N ALA A 37 4.31 9.52 -3.97
CA ALA A 37 3.74 10.23 -5.09
C ALA A 37 3.19 11.62 -4.72
N GLN A 38 2.90 11.88 -3.43
CA GLN A 38 2.51 13.20 -2.96
C GLN A 38 3.61 14.24 -3.26
N ALA A 39 4.87 13.89 -2.96
CA ALA A 39 6.02 14.74 -3.23
C ALA A 39 6.43 14.69 -4.71
N LEU A 40 6.52 13.48 -5.30
CA LEU A 40 7.03 13.29 -6.67
C LEU A 40 6.10 13.84 -7.75
N CYS A 41 4.78 13.75 -7.56
CA CYS A 41 3.78 14.14 -8.55
C CYS A 41 2.96 15.36 -8.13
N LYS A 42 3.22 15.92 -6.93
CA LYS A 42 2.41 17.00 -6.34
C LYS A 42 0.91 16.64 -6.29
N ASP A 43 0.58 15.35 -6.14
CA ASP A 43 -0.81 14.88 -6.14
C ASP A 43 -1.47 15.20 -4.80
N ARG A 44 -2.19 16.33 -4.75
CA ARG A 44 -2.93 16.80 -3.57
C ARG A 44 -4.15 15.95 -3.21
N LYS A 45 -4.56 15.00 -4.07
CA LYS A 45 -5.64 14.05 -3.74
C LYS A 45 -5.14 12.91 -2.85
N LEU A 46 -3.83 12.79 -2.67
CA LEU A 46 -3.19 11.76 -1.86
C LEU A 46 -2.95 12.28 -0.45
N THR A 47 -3.52 11.58 0.53
CA THR A 47 -3.48 11.90 1.96
C THR A 47 -3.02 10.65 2.73
N PRO A 48 -2.16 10.79 3.76
CA PRO A 48 -1.89 9.68 4.66
C PRO A 48 -3.12 9.36 5.49
N MET A 49 -3.41 8.08 5.64
CA MET A 49 -4.41 7.60 6.60
C MET A 49 -3.71 6.69 7.60
N LYS A 50 -3.38 7.24 8.78
CA LYS A 50 -2.71 6.51 9.87
C LYS A 50 -3.59 5.34 10.30
N GLY A 51 -2.96 4.19 10.47
CA GLY A 51 -3.54 3.01 11.09
C GLY A 51 -2.61 2.46 12.15
N GLN A 52 -3.18 2.17 13.31
CA GLN A 52 -2.52 1.45 14.38
C GLN A 52 -3.15 0.06 14.52
N ILE A 53 -2.30 -0.93 14.81
CA ILE A 53 -2.69 -2.31 15.08
C ILE A 53 -1.91 -2.85 16.27
N ILE A 54 -2.47 -3.88 16.89
CA ILE A 54 -1.86 -4.65 17.96
C ILE A 54 -1.73 -6.07 17.45
N LYS A 55 -0.54 -6.65 17.59
CA LYS A 55 -0.28 -8.05 17.26
C LYS A 55 -0.29 -8.86 18.54
N VAL A 56 -1.12 -9.89 18.61
CA VAL A 56 -1.18 -10.82 19.74
C VAL A 56 -0.87 -12.24 19.28
N PHE A 57 -0.55 -13.13 20.21
CA PHE A 57 -0.42 -14.56 19.95
C PHE A 57 -1.68 -15.29 20.42
N ALA A 58 -2.47 -15.78 19.47
CA ALA A 58 -3.72 -16.50 19.73
C ALA A 58 -3.88 -17.61 18.67
N PRO A 59 -3.07 -18.68 18.73
CA PRO A 59 -3.02 -19.72 17.70
C PRO A 59 -4.30 -20.54 17.59
N TRP A 60 -5.18 -20.49 18.59
CA TRP A 60 -6.49 -21.12 18.57
C TRP A 60 -7.46 -20.43 17.60
N LEU A 61 -7.23 -19.16 17.26
CA LEU A 61 -8.13 -18.39 16.41
C LEU A 61 -7.85 -18.67 14.91
N SER A 62 -8.87 -19.15 14.21
CA SER A 62 -8.76 -19.55 12.79
C SER A 62 -9.67 -18.75 11.84
N HIS A 63 -10.62 -17.99 12.38
CA HIS A 63 -11.57 -17.18 11.61
C HIS A 63 -11.25 -15.70 11.75
N PHE A 64 -11.41 -14.94 10.66
CA PHE A 64 -11.29 -13.49 10.70
C PHE A 64 -12.64 -12.84 11.03
N TYR A 65 -12.58 -11.68 11.67
CA TYR A 65 -13.72 -10.83 11.95
C TYR A 65 -13.47 -9.46 11.33
N TYR A 66 -14.46 -8.92 10.66
CA TYR A 66 -14.42 -7.58 10.06
C TYR A 66 -15.78 -6.93 10.25
N LEU A 67 -15.84 -5.91 11.09
CA LEU A 67 -17.07 -5.22 11.48
C LEU A 67 -16.93 -3.70 11.24
N ASP A 68 -18.02 -2.98 11.50
CA ASP A 68 -18.04 -1.52 11.50
C ASP A 68 -17.08 -0.93 12.56
N TYR A 69 -16.89 0.39 12.53
CA TYR A 69 -16.02 1.14 13.45
C TYR A 69 -14.55 0.68 13.45
N ASP A 70 -14.07 0.28 12.26
CA ASP A 70 -12.70 -0.16 12.04
C ASP A 70 -12.26 -1.38 12.86
N VAL A 71 -13.20 -2.21 13.34
CA VAL A 71 -12.87 -3.43 14.07
C VAL A 71 -12.52 -4.56 13.10
N TYR A 72 -11.28 -5.03 13.16
CA TYR A 72 -10.85 -6.24 12.45
C TYR A 72 -9.91 -7.09 13.30
N ILE A 73 -10.17 -8.40 13.26
CA ILE A 73 -9.38 -9.43 13.95
C ILE A 73 -8.97 -10.43 12.88
N ILE A 74 -7.69 -10.46 12.54
CA ILE A 74 -7.19 -11.21 11.38
C ILE A 74 -6.12 -12.21 11.85
N PRO A 75 -6.42 -13.51 11.91
CA PRO A 75 -5.42 -14.54 12.17
C PRO A 75 -4.40 -14.69 11.05
N HIS A 76 -3.19 -15.11 11.40
CA HIS A 76 -2.09 -15.40 10.48
C HIS A 76 -1.62 -16.83 10.68
N SER A 77 -1.03 -17.42 9.64
CA SER A 77 -0.63 -18.84 9.62
C SER A 77 0.43 -19.23 10.65
N ASN A 78 1.08 -18.27 11.30
CA ASN A 78 2.07 -18.49 12.36
C ASN A 78 1.47 -18.43 13.78
N GLY A 79 0.14 -18.39 13.91
CA GLY A 79 -0.56 -18.30 15.20
C GLY A 79 -0.67 -16.89 15.78
N SER A 80 -0.10 -15.88 15.11
CA SER A 80 -0.32 -14.48 15.50
C SER A 80 -1.64 -13.96 14.94
N VAL A 81 -2.29 -13.04 15.67
CA VAL A 81 -3.53 -12.39 15.28
C VAL A 81 -3.31 -10.89 15.27
N THR A 82 -3.75 -10.22 14.20
CA THR A 82 -3.75 -8.76 14.11
C THR A 82 -5.09 -8.23 14.59
N LEU A 83 -5.05 -7.42 15.65
CA LEU A 83 -6.17 -6.63 16.15
C LEU A 83 -6.03 -5.22 15.59
N GLY A 84 -7.10 -4.70 15.02
CA GLY A 84 -7.16 -3.31 14.62
C GLY A 84 -8.58 -2.80 14.65
N GLY A 85 -8.78 -1.52 14.38
CA GLY A 85 -7.75 -0.53 14.14
C GLY A 85 -8.31 0.88 14.22
N VAL A 86 -7.57 1.81 13.66
CA VAL A 86 -7.96 3.23 13.54
C VAL A 86 -7.70 3.75 12.13
N ARG A 87 -8.38 4.85 11.78
CA ARG A 87 -8.20 5.60 10.54
C ARG A 87 -8.16 7.10 10.82
N HIS A 88 -6.95 7.61 11.07
CA HIS A 88 -6.74 9.04 11.21
C HIS A 88 -6.27 9.62 9.88
N TYR A 89 -7.16 10.34 9.20
CA TYR A 89 -6.84 11.06 7.96
C TYR A 89 -5.90 12.23 8.25
N ASP A 90 -5.04 12.56 7.29
CA ASP A 90 -4.04 13.65 7.34
C ASP A 90 -3.02 13.56 8.49
N SER A 91 -2.97 12.42 9.19
CA SER A 91 -1.95 12.16 10.20
C SER A 91 -0.70 11.54 9.57
N TYR A 92 0.44 12.21 9.75
CA TYR A 92 1.76 11.71 9.35
C TYR A 92 2.53 11.04 10.49
N SER A 93 2.02 11.11 11.73
CA SER A 93 2.68 10.47 12.89
C SER A 93 2.67 8.96 12.73
N LEU A 94 3.84 8.35 12.99
CA LEU A 94 4.03 6.91 13.11
C LEU A 94 4.09 6.46 14.58
N ASP A 95 3.84 7.39 15.50
CA ASP A 95 3.92 7.12 16.93
C ASP A 95 2.70 6.31 17.38
N ILE A 96 2.95 5.37 18.29
CA ILE A 96 1.89 4.64 18.97
C ILE A 96 1.16 5.61 19.90
N ASN A 97 -0.17 5.66 19.76
CA ASN A 97 -1.04 6.42 20.65
C ASN A 97 -1.70 5.46 21.65
N PRO A 98 -1.43 5.60 22.96
CA PRO A 98 -2.03 4.74 23.98
C PRO A 98 -3.56 4.75 23.99
N HIS A 99 -4.19 5.88 23.63
CA HIS A 99 -5.64 5.96 23.54
C HIS A 99 -6.19 5.11 22.38
N ASP A 100 -5.49 5.10 21.24
CA ASP A 100 -5.84 4.22 20.11
C ASP A 100 -5.65 2.75 20.50
N THR A 101 -4.59 2.43 21.26
CA THR A 101 -4.32 1.09 21.79
C THR A 101 -5.46 0.61 22.67
N SER A 102 -5.82 1.38 23.71
CA SER A 102 -6.92 1.05 24.61
C SER A 102 -8.23 0.86 23.86
N ALA A 103 -8.55 1.76 22.92
CA ALA A 103 -9.79 1.69 22.15
C ALA A 103 -9.84 0.46 21.21
N ILE A 104 -8.71 0.07 20.60
CA ILE A 104 -8.63 -1.16 19.79
C ILE A 104 -8.87 -2.40 20.67
N LEU A 105 -8.18 -2.50 21.80
CA LEU A 105 -8.32 -3.62 22.72
C LEU A 105 -9.75 -3.73 23.24
N GLU A 106 -10.34 -2.63 23.71
CA GLU A 106 -11.72 -2.59 24.20
C GLU A 106 -12.70 -3.16 23.17
N ARG A 107 -12.63 -2.71 21.91
CA ARG A 107 -13.51 -3.19 20.84
C ARG A 107 -13.26 -4.66 20.49
N CYS A 108 -12.00 -5.08 20.42
CA CYS A 108 -11.66 -6.47 20.08
C CYS A 108 -12.01 -7.45 21.19
N TYR A 109 -11.79 -7.09 22.46
CA TYR A 109 -12.11 -7.91 23.63
C TYR A 109 -13.62 -7.99 23.87
N SER A 110 -14.35 -6.90 23.63
CA SER A 110 -15.81 -6.93 23.64
C SER A 110 -16.40 -7.94 22.63
N LEU A 111 -15.71 -8.15 21.50
CA LEU A 111 -16.12 -9.11 20.48
C LEU A 111 -15.65 -10.54 20.79
N LEU A 112 -14.42 -10.71 21.26
CA LEU A 112 -13.81 -12.00 21.60
C LEU A 112 -13.05 -11.88 22.93
N PRO A 113 -13.73 -12.11 24.07
CA PRO A 113 -13.13 -11.93 25.41
C PRO A 113 -11.91 -12.82 25.65
N GLU A 114 -11.83 -13.98 25.01
CA GLU A 114 -10.67 -14.89 25.07
C GLU A 114 -9.35 -14.27 24.58
N LEU A 115 -9.40 -13.14 23.87
CA LEU A 115 -8.20 -12.41 23.46
C LEU A 115 -7.58 -11.58 24.59
N GLU A 116 -8.27 -11.36 25.72
CA GLU A 116 -7.72 -10.65 26.88
C GLU A 116 -6.49 -11.37 27.45
N GLU A 117 -6.51 -12.70 27.42
CA GLU A 117 -5.42 -13.56 27.88
C GLU A 117 -4.33 -13.77 26.81
N ALA A 118 -4.53 -13.27 25.60
CA ALA A 118 -3.58 -13.46 24.50
C ALA A 118 -2.35 -12.55 24.69
N PRO A 119 -1.12 -13.11 24.71
CA PRO A 119 0.09 -12.31 24.86
C PRO A 119 0.23 -11.28 23.73
N VAL A 120 0.40 -10.00 24.10
CA VAL A 120 0.75 -8.95 23.14
C VAL A 120 2.18 -9.16 22.67
N LEU A 121 2.35 -9.26 21.34
CA LEU A 121 3.65 -9.42 20.70
C LEU A 121 4.29 -8.07 20.39
N TYR A 122 3.53 -7.15 19.79
CA TYR A 122 3.96 -5.78 19.51
C TYR A 122 2.78 -4.91 19.06
N GLU A 123 3.00 -3.60 19.09
CA GLU A 123 2.14 -2.60 18.46
C GLU A 123 2.82 -2.05 17.21
N TRP A 124 2.03 -1.70 16.20
CA TRP A 124 2.57 -1.14 14.96
C TRP A 124 1.66 -0.06 14.40
N CYS A 125 2.29 0.98 13.85
CA CYS A 125 1.62 2.06 13.16
C CYS A 125 2.17 2.22 11.74
N GLY A 126 1.28 2.51 10.79
CA GLY A 126 1.63 2.79 9.41
C GLY A 126 0.68 3.76 8.72
N LEU A 127 1.15 4.31 7.61
CA LEU A 127 0.40 5.28 6.82
C LEU A 127 -0.10 4.63 5.53
N ARG A 128 -1.42 4.57 5.39
CA ARG A 128 -2.06 4.07 4.17
C ARG A 128 -2.06 5.19 3.11
N PRO A 129 -1.68 4.92 1.85
CA PRO A 129 -1.66 5.91 0.76
C PRO A 129 -3.07 6.18 0.24
N HIS A 130 -3.90 6.88 1.01
CA HIS A 130 -5.30 7.11 0.65
C HIS A 130 -5.42 8.16 -0.46
N ARG A 131 -6.15 7.82 -1.52
CA ARG A 131 -6.61 8.73 -2.56
C ARG A 131 -8.06 8.37 -2.88
N SER A 132 -8.91 9.36 -3.15
CA SER A 132 -10.32 9.12 -3.45
C SER A 132 -10.56 8.12 -4.59
N LEU A 133 -9.70 8.15 -5.60
CA LEU A 133 -9.62 7.14 -6.65
C LEU A 133 -8.18 6.64 -6.76
N VAL A 134 -7.98 5.34 -6.94
CA VAL A 134 -6.65 4.80 -7.27
C VAL A 134 -6.21 5.40 -8.60
N ARG A 135 -4.96 5.88 -8.67
CA ARG A 135 -4.41 6.44 -9.91
C ARG A 135 -3.73 5.32 -10.69
N VAL A 136 -4.38 4.84 -11.74
CA VAL A 136 -3.82 3.91 -12.74
C VAL A 136 -3.99 4.50 -14.13
N GLU A 137 -2.98 5.23 -14.60
CA GLU A 137 -3.06 5.97 -15.86
C GLU A 137 -1.66 6.26 -16.42
N THR A 138 -1.61 6.62 -17.70
CA THR A 138 -0.38 7.04 -18.39
C THR A 138 -0.26 8.56 -18.37
N GLU A 139 0.94 9.07 -18.07
CA GLU A 139 1.31 10.48 -18.15
C GLU A 139 2.63 10.61 -18.91
N LYS A 140 2.78 11.67 -19.71
CA LYS A 140 4.05 12.00 -20.36
C LYS A 140 4.71 13.16 -19.63
N ILE A 141 5.88 12.91 -19.03
CA ILE A 141 6.67 13.92 -18.30
C ILE A 141 7.90 14.25 -19.14
N GLY A 142 7.84 15.37 -19.86
CA GLY A 142 8.86 15.71 -20.86
C GLY A 142 8.91 14.67 -21.98
N LYS A 143 10.01 13.90 -22.07
CA LYS A 143 10.16 12.79 -23.01
C LYS A 143 9.84 11.42 -22.40
N LEU A 144 9.75 11.33 -21.07
CA LEU A 144 9.54 10.07 -20.36
C LEU A 144 8.05 9.71 -20.32
N ASN A 145 7.74 8.46 -20.60
CA ASN A 145 6.40 7.92 -20.38
C ASN A 145 6.33 7.32 -18.97
N VAL A 146 5.32 7.73 -18.20
CA VAL A 146 5.11 7.26 -16.83
C VAL A 146 3.75 6.59 -16.75
N ILE A 147 3.70 5.43 -16.11
CA ILE A 147 2.45 4.73 -15.77
C ILE A 147 2.31 4.79 -14.26
N HIS A 148 1.35 5.58 -13.80
CA HIS A 148 1.04 5.69 -12.38
C HIS A 148 0.28 4.45 -11.91
N ASN A 149 0.61 3.95 -10.73
CA ASN A 149 -0.14 2.92 -10.02
C ASN A 149 0.03 3.11 -8.50
N TYR A 150 -0.72 4.05 -7.92
CA TYR A 150 -0.66 4.39 -6.50
C TYR A 150 -2.01 4.91 -5.98
N GLY A 151 -2.08 5.16 -4.67
CA GLY A 151 -3.29 5.73 -4.03
C GLY A 151 -4.29 4.66 -3.56
N HIS A 152 -3.81 3.47 -3.21
CA HIS A 152 -4.66 2.32 -2.88
C HIS A 152 -5.21 2.30 -1.44
N GLY A 153 -4.92 3.29 -0.61
CA GLY A 153 -5.40 3.35 0.78
C GLY A 153 -5.18 2.04 1.55
N GLY A 154 -6.24 1.55 2.20
CA GLY A 154 -6.22 0.31 2.98
C GLY A 154 -6.47 -0.98 2.18
N TYR A 155 -6.71 -0.88 0.87
CA TYR A 155 -7.10 -2.01 0.01
C TYR A 155 -6.04 -2.34 -1.05
N GLY A 156 -4.80 -1.87 -0.89
CA GLY A 156 -3.70 -2.09 -1.82
C GLY A 156 -3.38 -3.57 -2.06
N VAL A 157 -3.39 -4.40 -1.02
CA VAL A 157 -3.13 -5.84 -1.16
C VAL A 157 -4.23 -6.51 -1.99
N THR A 158 -5.50 -6.25 -1.65
CA THR A 158 -6.67 -6.83 -2.35
C THR A 158 -6.74 -6.41 -3.81
N THR A 159 -6.38 -5.16 -4.12
CA THR A 159 -6.49 -4.59 -5.48
C THR A 159 -5.22 -4.74 -6.32
N ALA A 160 -4.11 -5.22 -5.74
CA ALA A 160 -2.81 -5.29 -6.42
C ALA A 160 -2.84 -6.09 -7.74
N PRO A 161 -3.43 -7.31 -7.83
CA PRO A 161 -3.41 -8.07 -9.08
C PRO A 161 -4.16 -7.35 -10.22
N GLY A 162 -5.31 -6.76 -9.91
CA GLY A 162 -6.14 -6.05 -10.90
C GLY A 162 -5.47 -4.77 -11.40
N THR A 163 -4.99 -3.94 -10.47
CA THR A 163 -4.31 -2.69 -10.81
C THR A 163 -2.99 -2.93 -11.54
N ALA A 164 -2.22 -3.97 -11.17
CA ALA A 164 -1.01 -4.37 -11.90
C ALA A 164 -1.33 -4.81 -13.33
N LYS A 165 -2.37 -5.64 -13.54
CA LYS A 165 -2.80 -6.07 -14.88
C LYS A 165 -3.22 -4.87 -15.74
N HIS A 166 -3.96 -3.92 -15.16
CA HIS A 166 -4.35 -2.71 -15.88
C HIS A 166 -3.16 -1.84 -16.25
N ALA A 167 -2.21 -1.63 -15.33
CA ALA A 167 -0.99 -0.86 -15.60
C ALA A 167 -0.14 -1.50 -16.71
N VAL A 168 -0.01 -2.83 -16.73
CA VAL A 168 0.69 -3.55 -17.80
C VAL A 168 -0.01 -3.36 -19.15
N ARG A 169 -1.34 -3.39 -19.19
CA ARG A 169 -2.11 -3.13 -20.41
C ARG A 169 -1.82 -1.73 -20.98
N LEU A 170 -1.82 -0.70 -20.12
CA LEU A 170 -1.47 0.67 -20.54
C LEU A 170 -0.05 0.76 -21.12
N CYS A 171 0.89 -0.01 -20.55
CA CYS A 171 2.25 -0.10 -21.09
C CYS A 171 2.28 -0.72 -22.49
N GLN A 172 1.55 -1.81 -22.70
CA GLN A 172 1.48 -2.48 -24.00
C GLN A 172 0.90 -1.56 -25.08
N GLU A 173 -0.19 -0.84 -24.77
CA GLU A 173 -0.81 0.15 -25.66
C GLU A 173 0.17 1.29 -26.01
N LEU A 174 0.94 1.76 -25.02
CA LEU A 174 1.96 2.78 -25.22
C LEU A 174 3.11 2.31 -26.12
N LEU A 175 3.64 1.11 -25.87
CA LEU A 175 4.73 0.53 -26.66
C LEU A 175 4.32 0.27 -28.11
N GLN A 176 3.08 -0.20 -28.34
CA GLN A 176 2.54 -0.34 -29.70
C GLN A 176 2.51 1.01 -30.45
N THR A 177 2.06 2.06 -29.76
CA THR A 177 2.02 3.42 -30.33
C THR A 177 3.42 3.93 -30.67
N MET A 178 4.42 3.64 -29.82
CA MET A 178 5.81 4.02 -30.08
C MET A 178 6.42 3.28 -31.27
N LEU A 179 6.16 1.98 -31.39
CA LEU A 179 6.63 1.16 -32.51
C LEU A 179 6.03 1.60 -33.85
N LEU A 180 4.75 1.99 -33.87
CA LEU A 180 4.10 2.52 -35.08
C LEU A 180 4.74 3.85 -35.52
N LYS A 181 5.05 4.74 -34.59
CA LYS A 181 5.72 6.02 -34.89
C LYS A 181 7.17 5.87 -35.34
N ALA A 182 7.87 4.80 -34.94
CA ALA A 182 9.24 4.54 -35.38
C ALA A 182 9.33 3.96 -36.79
N LYS A 183 8.21 3.52 -37.38
CA LYS A 183 8.12 2.96 -38.74
C LYS A 183 7.70 3.99 -39.80
N LEU A 184 7.31 5.19 -39.39
CA LEU A 184 6.95 6.33 -40.24
C LEU A 184 8.11 7.32 -40.27
#